data_AF-A0A538BR25-F1
#
_entry.id   AF-A0A538BR25-F1
#
_cell.length_a   1.000
_cell.length_b   1.000
_cell.length_c   1.000
_cell.angle_alpha   90.00
_cell.angle_beta   90.00
_cell.angle_gamma   90.00
#
_symmetry.space_group_name_H-M   'P 1'
#
loop_
_entity.id
_entity.type
_entity.pdbx_description
1 polymer ?
#
loop_
_entity_poly.entity_id
_entity_poly.type
_entity_poly.pdbx_seq_one_letter_code
_entity_poly.pdbx_strand_id
1 'polypeptide(L)'
;MPTRETETTANGGLGSAAKQVAEHASALARLELELAKLELGRKVLALGLGIGFGLGAAILSVFMLGFLLAAAAAALATAMATWLALLLVALALLLLTGLLGLLALRSVRRGTPPVPRQAIREAKLTQDALKSDART
;
A
#
# COMPACT_ATOMS: atom_id res chain seq x y z
N MET A 1 64.52 22.27 -42.18
CA MET A 1 63.07 21.97 -42.20
C MET A 1 62.59 21.95 -40.75
N PRO A 2 61.58 22.75 -40.36
CA PRO A 2 61.07 22.73 -38.99
C PRO A 2 60.06 21.57 -38.84
N THR A 3 60.29 20.71 -37.86
CA THR A 3 59.33 19.71 -37.38
C THR A 3 58.26 20.42 -36.56
N ARG A 4 57.06 20.56 -37.12
CA ARG A 4 55.86 20.96 -36.38
C ARG A 4 55.40 19.80 -35.50
N GLU A 5 56.05 19.66 -34.35
CA GLU A 5 55.57 18.86 -33.23
C GLU A 5 54.92 19.86 -32.25
N THR A 6 53.74 19.51 -31.71
CA THR A 6 53.07 20.16 -30.57
C THR A 6 52.32 21.49 -30.76
N GLU A 7 51.24 21.52 -31.54
CA GLU A 7 50.17 22.52 -31.28
C GLU A 7 48.77 21.87 -31.36
N THR A 8 48.08 21.90 -30.21
CA THR A 8 46.61 21.84 -30.06
C THR A 8 45.93 20.46 -30.06
N THR A 9 46.06 19.69 -28.96
CA THR A 9 45.02 18.68 -28.61
C THR A 9 44.88 18.40 -27.10
N ALA A 10 45.24 19.35 -26.22
CA ALA A 10 45.15 19.12 -24.76
C ALA A 10 43.88 19.70 -24.10
N ASN A 11 43.16 20.61 -24.75
CA ASN A 11 42.03 21.34 -24.13
C ASN A 11 40.63 20.85 -24.57
N GLY A 12 40.55 19.84 -25.44
CA GLY A 12 39.28 19.29 -25.95
C GLY A 12 38.85 17.94 -25.35
N GLY A 13 39.74 17.20 -24.69
CA GLY A 13 39.50 15.81 -24.26
C GLY A 13 38.74 15.65 -22.94
N LEU A 14 39.03 16.50 -21.94
CA LEU A 14 38.39 16.41 -20.61
C LEU A 14 36.95 16.95 -20.61
N GLY A 15 36.72 18.09 -21.28
CA GLY A 15 35.38 18.67 -21.41
C GLY A 15 34.43 17.81 -22.26
N SER A 16 34.95 17.17 -23.32
CA SER A 16 34.16 16.25 -24.14
C SER A 16 33.86 14.92 -23.44
N ALA A 17 34.80 14.38 -22.65
CA ALA A 17 34.57 13.19 -21.83
C ALA A 17 33.54 13.46 -20.72
N ALA A 18 33.64 14.59 -20.01
CA ALA A 18 32.66 14.99 -19.00
C ALA A 18 31.26 15.15 -19.61
N LYS A 19 31.17 15.73 -20.81
CA LYS A 19 29.91 15.85 -21.56
C LYS A 19 29.33 14.48 -21.94
N GLN A 20 30.15 13.54 -22.41
CA GLN A 20 29.71 12.17 -22.71
C GLN A 20 29.18 11.45 -21.47
N VAL A 21 29.88 11.52 -20.34
CA VAL A 21 29.42 10.91 -19.08
C VAL A 21 28.09 11.53 -18.62
N ALA A 22 27.94 12.86 -18.74
CA ALA A 22 26.69 13.54 -18.42
C ALA A 22 25.53 13.12 -19.35
N GLU A 23 25.80 12.94 -20.65
CA GLU A 23 24.83 12.44 -21.63
C GLU A 23 24.41 10.99 -21.31
N HIS A 24 25.36 10.11 -20.97
CA HIS A 24 25.08 8.73 -20.56
C HIS A 24 24.31 8.65 -19.24
N ALA A 25 24.68 9.47 -18.24
CA ALA A 25 23.97 9.54 -16.97
C ALA A 25 22.51 10.02 -17.17
N SER A 26 22.31 11.03 -18.03
CA SER A 26 20.97 11.51 -18.40
C SER A 26 20.15 10.43 -19.13
N ALA A 27 20.78 9.67 -20.02
CA ALA A 27 20.13 8.55 -20.70
C ALA A 27 19.71 7.45 -19.72
N LEU A 28 20.60 7.06 -18.80
CA LEU A 28 20.30 6.06 -17.76
C LEU A 28 19.15 6.51 -16.84
N ALA A 29 19.18 7.77 -16.38
CA ALA A 29 18.12 8.31 -15.55
C ALA A 29 16.75 8.27 -16.24
N ARG A 30 16.69 8.55 -17.55
CA ARG A 30 15.46 8.42 -18.33
C ARG A 30 14.99 6.97 -18.42
N LEU A 31 15.89 6.02 -18.66
CA LEU A 31 15.56 4.60 -18.70
C LEU A 31 15.02 4.10 -17.35
N GLU A 32 15.66 4.46 -16.23
CA GLU A 32 15.18 4.08 -14.91
C GLU A 32 13.80 4.68 -14.62
N LEU A 33 13.55 5.92 -15.04
CA LEU A 33 12.22 6.53 -14.95
C LEU A 33 11.18 5.79 -15.80
N GLU A 34 11.52 5.38 -17.02
CA GLU A 34 10.63 4.58 -17.88
C GLU A 34 10.34 3.22 -17.26
N LEU A 35 11.36 2.55 -16.73
CA LEU A 35 11.22 1.26 -16.06
C LEU A 35 10.40 1.38 -14.77
N ALA A 36 10.66 2.40 -13.96
CA ALA A 36 9.89 2.69 -12.76
C ALA A 36 8.42 2.97 -13.09
N LYS A 37 8.12 3.73 -14.17
CA LYS A 37 6.74 3.94 -14.62
C LYS A 37 6.04 2.63 -14.99
N LEU A 38 6.73 1.75 -15.71
CA LEU A 38 6.18 0.43 -16.08
C LEU A 38 5.93 -0.45 -14.85
N GLU A 39 6.88 -0.50 -13.92
CA GLU A 39 6.75 -1.28 -12.70
C GLU A 39 5.65 -0.74 -11.78
N LEU A 40 5.61 0.59 -11.59
CA LEU A 40 4.55 1.25 -10.83
C LEU A 40 3.18 0.99 -11.47
N GLY A 41 3.05 1.08 -12.79
CA GLY A 41 1.80 0.78 -13.49
C GLY A 41 1.32 -0.65 -13.22
N ARG A 42 2.22 -1.64 -13.30
CA ARG A 42 1.91 -3.04 -12.97
C ARG A 42 1.50 -3.22 -11.51
N LYS A 43 2.22 -2.58 -10.57
CA LYS A 43 1.90 -2.63 -9.13
C LYS A 43 0.55 -1.98 -8.83
N VAL A 44 0.26 -0.82 -9.40
CA VAL A 44 -1.01 -0.11 -9.23
C VAL A 44 -2.16 -0.92 -9.80
N LEU A 45 -1.99 -1.54 -10.97
CA LEU A 45 -3.02 -2.40 -11.56
C LEU A 45 -3.27 -3.63 -10.70
N ALA A 46 -2.21 -4.32 -10.25
CA ALA A 46 -2.35 -5.49 -9.39
C ALA A 46 -3.01 -5.15 -8.05
N LEU A 47 -2.63 -4.03 -7.43
CA LEU A 47 -3.27 -3.52 -6.21
C LEU A 47 -4.73 -3.13 -6.47
N GLY A 48 -5.01 -2.44 -7.58
CA GLY A 48 -6.36 -2.03 -7.97
C GLY A 48 -7.29 -3.22 -8.21
N LEU A 49 -6.81 -4.26 -8.91
CA LEU A 49 -7.52 -5.51 -9.09
C LEU A 49 -7.72 -6.25 -7.77
N GLY A 50 -6.68 -6.33 -6.93
CA GLY A 50 -6.75 -6.96 -5.62
C GLY A 50 -7.78 -6.29 -4.70
N ILE A 51 -7.79 -4.96 -4.64
CA ILE A 51 -8.78 -4.17 -3.90
C ILE A 51 -10.17 -4.35 -4.53
N GLY A 52 -10.28 -4.31 -5.86
CA GLY A 52 -11.54 -4.47 -6.57
C GLY A 52 -12.19 -5.83 -6.30
N PHE A 53 -11.44 -6.93 -6.46
CA PHE A 53 -11.90 -8.27 -6.12
C PHE A 53 -12.18 -8.42 -4.62
N GLY A 54 -11.34 -7.84 -3.76
CA GLY A 54 -11.55 -7.86 -2.32
C GLY A 54 -12.87 -7.20 -1.90
N LEU A 55 -13.16 -6.00 -2.42
CA LEU A 55 -14.41 -5.30 -2.17
C LEU A 55 -15.60 -6.03 -2.78
N GLY A 56 -15.48 -6.52 -4.02
CA GLY A 56 -16.52 -7.30 -4.68
C GLY A 56 -16.88 -8.56 -3.89
N ALA A 57 -15.86 -9.33 -3.45
CA ALA A 57 -16.04 -10.51 -2.63
C ALA A 57 -16.65 -10.16 -1.26
N ALA A 58 -16.24 -9.06 -0.63
CA ALA A 58 -16.82 -8.61 0.64
C ALA A 58 -18.32 -8.30 0.49
N ILE A 59 -18.72 -7.56 -0.55
CA ILE A 59 -20.13 -7.24 -0.81
C ILE A 59 -20.94 -8.52 -1.08
N LEU A 60 -20.46 -9.39 -1.98
CA LEU A 60 -21.15 -10.66 -2.28
C LEU A 60 -21.26 -11.56 -1.06
N SER A 61 -20.25 -11.58 -0.18
CA SER A 61 -20.27 -12.36 1.06
C SER A 61 -21.36 -11.87 2.02
N VAL A 62 -21.65 -10.57 2.07
CA VAL A 62 -22.77 -10.03 2.87
C VAL A 62 -24.11 -10.56 2.37
N PHE A 63 -24.34 -10.53 1.05
CA PHE A 63 -25.56 -11.09 0.47
C PHE A 63 -25.66 -12.60 0.69
N MET A 64 -24.58 -13.34 0.47
CA MET A 64 -24.52 -14.78 0.69
C MET A 64 -24.86 -15.14 2.14
N LEU A 65 -24.32 -14.41 3.11
CA LEU A 65 -24.63 -14.59 4.52
C LEU A 65 -26.12 -14.32 4.80
N GLY A 66 -26.69 -13.27 4.22
CA GLY A 66 -28.13 -12.98 4.31
C GLY A 66 -29.00 -14.13 3.79
N PHE A 67 -28.67 -14.68 2.62
CA PHE A 67 -29.37 -15.82 2.05
C PHE A 67 -29.24 -17.09 2.90
N LEU A 68 -28.04 -17.36 3.45
CA LEU A 68 -27.82 -18.50 4.36
C LEU A 68 -28.66 -18.38 5.63
N LEU A 69 -28.72 -17.19 6.23
CA LEU A 69 -29.55 -16.95 7.42
C LEU A 69 -31.04 -17.07 7.11
N ALA A 70 -31.49 -16.55 5.95
CA ALA A 70 -32.86 -16.71 5.50
C ALA A 70 -33.21 -18.19 5.24
N ALA A 71 -32.31 -18.94 4.61
CA ALA A 71 -32.49 -20.37 4.37
C ALA A 71 -32.54 -21.16 5.70
N ALA A 72 -31.68 -20.83 6.66
CA ALA A 72 -31.71 -21.42 8.00
C ALA A 72 -33.03 -21.12 8.70
N ALA A 73 -33.49 -19.86 8.70
CA ALA A 73 -34.76 -19.47 9.29
C ALA A 73 -35.94 -20.18 8.61
N ALA A 74 -35.94 -20.28 7.28
CA ALA A 74 -36.97 -21.00 6.51
C ALA A 74 -36.98 -22.49 6.86
N ALA A 75 -35.81 -23.12 6.97
CA ALA A 75 -35.68 -24.52 7.38
C ALA A 75 -36.24 -24.73 8.80
N LEU A 76 -35.89 -23.88 9.77
CA LEU A 76 -36.46 -23.96 11.12
C LEU A 76 -37.97 -23.71 11.13
N ALA A 77 -38.46 -22.80 10.29
CA ALA A 77 -39.88 -22.50 10.18
C ALA A 77 -40.73 -23.69 9.68
N THR A 78 -40.11 -24.75 9.13
CA THR A 78 -40.82 -26.00 8.82
C THR A 78 -41.21 -26.79 10.07
N ALA A 79 -40.52 -26.57 11.19
CA ALA A 79 -40.73 -27.30 12.44
C ALA A 79 -41.38 -26.45 13.55
N MET A 80 -41.40 -25.12 13.42
CA MET A 80 -41.93 -24.19 14.42
C MET A 80 -42.48 -22.91 13.79
N ALA A 81 -43.13 -22.05 14.58
CA ALA A 81 -43.64 -20.78 14.08
C ALA A 81 -42.52 -19.88 13.50
N THR A 82 -42.79 -19.22 12.37
CA THR A 82 -41.81 -18.41 11.63
C THR A 82 -41.15 -17.33 12.49
N TRP A 83 -41.90 -16.71 13.41
CA TRP A 83 -41.35 -15.68 14.30
C TRP A 83 -40.32 -16.24 15.29
N LEU A 84 -40.52 -17.47 15.80
CA LEU A 84 -39.56 -18.15 16.68
C LEU A 84 -38.30 -18.54 15.93
N ALA A 85 -38.45 -19.07 14.72
CA ALA A 85 -37.32 -19.43 13.86
C ALA A 85 -36.41 -18.21 13.59
N LEU A 86 -37.01 -17.06 13.25
CA LEU A 86 -36.28 -15.81 13.04
C LEU A 86 -35.55 -15.33 14.30
N LEU A 87 -36.20 -15.40 15.47
CA LEU A 87 -35.57 -15.02 16.75
C LEU A 87 -34.39 -15.93 17.11
N LEU A 88 -34.49 -17.23 16.90
CA LEU A 88 -33.41 -18.17 17.16
C LEU A 88 -32.20 -17.93 16.27
N VAL A 89 -32.44 -17.72 14.97
CA VAL A 89 -31.35 -17.40 14.02
C VAL A 89 -30.72 -16.05 14.37
N ALA A 90 -31.52 -15.05 14.74
CA ALA A 90 -31.01 -13.75 15.20
C ALA A 90 -30.16 -13.87 16.47
N LEU A 91 -30.58 -14.68 17.44
CA LEU A 91 -29.83 -14.92 18.67
C LEU A 91 -28.51 -15.64 18.39
N ALA A 92 -28.51 -16.66 17.53
CA ALA A 92 -27.30 -17.34 17.10
C ALA A 92 -26.31 -16.37 16.41
N LEU A 93 -26.82 -15.49 15.54
CA LEU A 93 -26.02 -14.47 14.88
C LEU A 93 -25.46 -13.44 15.88
N LEU A 94 -26.25 -13.03 16.87
CA LEU A 94 -25.81 -12.11 17.92
C LEU A 94 -24.64 -12.69 18.74
N LEU A 95 -24.72 -13.97 19.10
CA LEU A 95 -23.62 -14.65 19.79
C LEU A 95 -22.36 -14.75 18.93
N LEU A 96 -22.51 -15.12 17.65
CA LEU A 96 -21.40 -15.23 16.72
C LEU A 96 -20.71 -13.88 16.48
N THR A 97 -21.48 -12.84 16.19
CA THR A 97 -20.99 -11.48 15.98
C THR A 97 -20.39 -10.88 17.25
N GLY A 98 -20.98 -11.16 18.41
CA GLY A 98 -20.40 -10.78 19.71
C GLY A 98 -19.02 -11.41 19.92
N LEU A 99 -18.88 -12.71 19.66
CA LEU A 99 -17.59 -13.41 19.78
C LEU A 99 -16.55 -12.87 18.79
N LEU A 100 -16.92 -12.73 17.52
CA LEU A 100 -16.05 -12.16 16.49
C LEU A 100 -15.63 -10.71 16.83
N GLY A 101 -16.57 -9.89 17.31
CA GLY A 101 -16.28 -8.53 17.74
C GLY A 101 -15.31 -8.47 18.92
N LEU A 102 -15.45 -9.37 19.89
CA LEU A 102 -14.51 -9.50 21.00
C LEU A 102 -13.12 -9.92 20.52
N LEU A 103 -13.03 -10.90 19.61
CA LEU A 103 -11.77 -11.34 19.02
C LEU A 103 -11.11 -10.22 18.20
N ALA A 104 -11.89 -9.51 17.39
CA ALA A 104 -11.42 -8.36 16.62
C ALA A 104 -10.85 -7.28 17.54
N LEU A 105 -11.58 -6.91 18.61
CA LEU A 105 -11.11 -5.93 19.59
C LEU A 105 -9.82 -6.40 20.27
N ARG A 106 -9.72 -7.69 20.60
CA ARG A 106 -8.52 -8.27 21.23
C ARG A 106 -7.33 -8.26 20.29
N SER A 107 -7.54 -8.55 19.00
CA SER A 107 -6.53 -8.50 17.96
C SER A 107 -6.04 -7.08 17.71
N VAL A 108 -6.94 -6.09 17.61
CA VAL A 108 -6.56 -4.68 17.46
C VAL A 108 -5.75 -4.20 18.68
N ARG A 109 -6.19 -4.54 19.89
CA ARG A 109 -5.48 -4.19 21.14
C ARG A 109 -4.09 -4.83 21.25
N ARG A 110 -3.87 -6.01 20.67
CA ARG A 110 -2.58 -6.72 20.67
C ARG A 110 -1.68 -6.32 19.49
N GLY A 111 -2.26 -6.03 18.35
CA GLY A 111 -1.58 -5.86 17.07
C GLY A 111 -1.32 -4.42 16.67
N THR A 112 -1.85 -3.42 17.40
CA THR A 112 -1.42 -2.02 17.21
C THR A 112 -0.06 -1.88 17.89
N PRO A 113 1.05 -1.71 17.16
CA PRO A 113 2.32 -1.36 17.79
C PRO A 113 2.05 -0.07 18.59
N PRO A 114 2.54 0.05 19.84
CA PRO A 114 2.46 1.32 20.54
C PRO A 114 2.99 2.38 19.58
N VAL A 115 2.20 3.43 19.31
CA VAL A 115 2.52 4.54 18.40
C VAL A 115 4.03 4.76 18.41
N PRO A 116 4.77 4.69 17.27
CA PRO A 116 6.23 4.59 17.27
C PRO A 116 6.85 5.92 17.76
N ARG A 117 6.85 6.10 19.09
CA ARG A 117 7.15 7.38 19.75
C ARG A 117 8.59 7.80 19.49
N GLN A 118 9.50 6.83 19.34
CA GLN A 118 10.89 7.06 18.97
C GLN A 118 11.01 7.62 17.55
N ALA A 119 10.41 6.95 16.55
CA ALA A 119 10.45 7.42 15.17
C ALA A 119 9.80 8.81 15.00
N ILE A 120 8.71 9.08 15.71
CA ILE A 120 8.06 10.40 15.70
C ILE A 120 8.94 11.47 16.38
N ARG A 121 9.64 11.12 17.46
CA ARG A 121 10.57 12.04 18.13
C ARG A 121 11.78 12.35 17.27
N GLU A 122 12.39 11.35 16.65
CA GLU A 122 13.53 11.54 15.75
C GLU A 122 13.14 12.40 14.55
N ALA A 123 12.00 12.12 13.91
CA ALA A 123 11.49 12.95 12.81
C ALA A 123 11.29 14.42 13.22
N LYS A 124 10.79 14.67 14.43
CA LYS A 124 10.65 16.04 14.97
C LYS A 124 11.99 16.72 15.20
N LEU A 125 12.96 16.01 15.80
CA LEU A 125 14.31 16.53 16.01
C LEU A 125 14.99 16.88 14.68
N THR A 126 14.83 16.05 13.65
CA THR A 126 15.34 16.32 12.31
C THR A 126 14.68 17.54 11.67
N GLN A 127 13.35 17.69 11.81
CA GLN A 127 12.66 18.90 11.34
C GLN A 127 13.11 20.16 12.08
N ASP A 128 13.29 20.09 13.40
CA ASP A 128 13.72 21.22 14.21
C ASP A 128 15.15 21.63 13.86
N ALA A 129 16.05 20.66 13.65
CA ALA A 129 17.43 20.91 13.22
C ALA A 129 17.51 21.61 11.84
N LEU A 130 16.70 21.17 10.87
CA LEU A 130 16.62 21.81 9.55
C LEU A 130 16.04 23.24 9.63
N LYS A 131 15.12 23.47 10.57
CA LYS A 131 14.47 24.78 10.75
C LYS A 131 15.36 25.78 11.50
N SER A 132 16.24 25.30 12.38
CA SER A 132 17.27 26.12 13.03
C SER A 132 18.39 26.52 12.08
N ASP A 133 18.85 25.59 11.23
CA ASP A 133 19.94 25.83 10.25
C ASP A 133 19.51 26.83 9.16
N ALA A 134 18.24 26.83 8.77
CA ALA A 134 17.69 27.79 7.81
C ALA A 134 17.42 29.20 8.39
N ARG A 135 17.59 29.42 9.71
CA ARG A 135 17.31 30.69 10.39
C ARG A 135 18.57 31.45 10.83
N THR A 136 19.72 30.79 10.85
CA THR A 136 21.05 31.38 11.05
C THR A 136 21.69 31.75 9.73
#